data_AF-A0A965MTI2-F1
#
_entry.id   AF-A0A965MTI2-F1
#
_cell.length_a   1.000
_cell.length_b   1.000
_cell.length_c   1.000
_cell.angle_alpha   90.00
_cell.angle_beta   90.00
_cell.angle_gamma   90.00
#
_symmetry.space_group_name_H-M   'P 1'
#
loop_
_entity.id
_entity.type
_entity.pdbx_description
1 polymer ?
#
loop_
_entity_poly.entity_id
_entity_poly.type
_entity_poly.pdbx_seq_one_letter_code
_entity_poly.pdbx_strand_id
1 'polypeptide(L)'
;MFRRGRRGVRHGHLRIGNHPHRGRHGNARRGCRAHQSRSGHVGRDASGTCRRSRQGTRPGRRVHQHGMRRHRRLPGSTAGGARVTDSSMRTIAGELAGLGLSVVVDAPFGALTTYGVGGTAAVMVEITGAADARAVGKVMASHPGVDVCAFGNGSNTLVSDGGFDGLVVRTRPGTSPDEMAVVVSNATVTVPAWMPLPVLARRSVAAGACGLEWAVGVPGTVGGAVRMNAGGHGAEIIDSLVSVDVVSLRTGQSATFGAHELALHFRGSALGQSHCVVSATFGVNAPDGHRCEDALAEIVSWRRQNQPGGRNAGSVFVNPAPGNGSSGALIDRCGLRGRAVGGAAVSDKHANFIQASPGATASDIIGLMTLVQDQVRESTGITLLSEVRLVGFADAVIARFADSSHETVGIRAARSAMARRLGEQS
;
A
#
# COMPACT_ATOMS: atom_id res chain seq x y z
N MET A 1 -57.50 -6.67 -38.69
CA MET A 1 -56.94 -6.02 -39.90
C MET A 1 -55.82 -5.06 -39.46
N PHE A 2 -54.72 -4.98 -40.21
CA PHE A 2 -53.62 -3.96 -40.25
C PHE A 2 -53.55 -2.84 -39.17
N ARG A 3 -52.38 -2.41 -38.65
CA ARG A 3 -50.96 -2.84 -38.72
C ARG A 3 -50.21 -2.14 -37.57
N ARG A 4 -49.30 -2.80 -36.83
CA ARG A 4 -48.51 -2.13 -35.78
C ARG A 4 -47.39 -1.26 -36.40
N GLY A 5 -47.26 -0.02 -35.93
CA GLY A 5 -46.21 0.90 -36.38
C GLY A 5 -44.84 0.60 -35.77
N ARG A 6 -43.78 0.57 -36.59
CA ARG A 6 -42.39 0.59 -36.16
C ARG A 6 -41.90 2.05 -36.13
N ARG A 7 -41.41 2.53 -34.99
CA ARG A 7 -40.57 3.75 -34.93
C ARG A 7 -39.10 3.32 -34.93
N GLY A 8 -38.37 3.70 -35.97
CA GLY A 8 -36.91 3.55 -36.01
C GLY A 8 -36.23 4.66 -35.21
N VAL A 9 -35.21 4.30 -34.41
CA VAL A 9 -34.34 5.25 -33.73
C VAL A 9 -33.12 5.51 -34.61
N ARG A 10 -32.74 6.79 -34.76
CA ARG A 10 -31.61 7.22 -35.58
C ARG A 10 -30.29 6.99 -34.85
N HIS A 11 -29.31 6.36 -35.49
CA HIS A 11 -27.92 6.45 -35.05
C HIS A 11 -27.33 7.80 -35.43
N GLY A 12 -26.99 8.63 -34.43
CA GLY A 12 -26.19 9.83 -34.63
C GLY A 12 -24.71 9.50 -34.55
N HIS A 13 -23.97 9.65 -35.66
CA HIS A 13 -22.51 9.64 -35.63
C HIS A 13 -21.99 10.95 -35.05
N LEU A 14 -21.38 10.90 -33.87
CA LEU A 14 -20.55 11.98 -33.33
C LEU A 14 -19.08 11.66 -33.62
N ARG A 15 -18.52 12.33 -34.63
CA ARG A 15 -17.08 12.38 -34.88
C ARG A 15 -16.45 13.36 -33.88
N ILE A 16 -15.54 12.88 -33.04
CA ILE A 16 -14.65 13.75 -32.25
C ILE A 16 -13.32 13.86 -33.00
N GLY A 17 -12.92 15.08 -33.34
CA GLY A 17 -11.74 15.34 -34.16
C GLY A 17 -10.46 15.39 -33.35
N ASN A 18 -9.41 14.70 -33.81
CA ASN A 18 -8.04 14.87 -33.32
C ASN A 18 -7.42 16.14 -33.92
N HIS A 19 -6.84 16.99 -33.06
CA HIS A 19 -5.90 18.04 -33.49
C HIS A 19 -4.60 17.99 -32.67
N PRO A 20 -3.43 17.75 -33.32
CA PRO A 20 -2.14 17.82 -32.66
C PRO A 20 -1.49 19.20 -32.87
N HIS A 21 -1.10 19.88 -31.79
CA HIS A 21 -0.26 21.08 -31.91
C HIS A 21 1.19 20.69 -32.25
N ARG A 22 1.60 20.95 -33.49
CA ARG A 22 3.01 21.03 -33.89
C ARG A 22 3.49 22.48 -33.77
N GLY A 23 4.49 22.72 -32.93
CA GLY A 23 5.37 23.89 -33.04
C GLY A 23 6.68 23.48 -33.71
N ARG A 24 6.99 24.02 -34.90
CA ARG A 24 8.27 23.83 -35.59
C ARG A 24 8.97 25.18 -35.72
N HIS A 25 10.24 25.25 -35.31
CA HIS A 25 11.23 26.13 -35.92
C HIS A 25 12.55 25.38 -36.10
N GLY A 26 13.00 25.22 -37.36
CA GLY A 26 14.44 25.21 -37.68
C GLY A 26 14.93 26.68 -37.74
N ASN A 27 16.20 27.03 -37.97
CA ASN A 27 17.37 26.32 -38.54
C ASN A 27 18.63 27.22 -38.24
N ALA A 28 19.92 26.96 -38.54
CA ALA A 28 20.59 25.88 -39.30
C ALA A 28 22.13 25.87 -39.06
N ARG A 29 22.78 24.73 -39.42
CA ARG A 29 24.14 24.60 -40.01
C ARG A 29 25.42 24.72 -39.14
N ARG A 30 26.43 23.94 -39.62
CA ARG A 30 27.88 23.86 -39.28
C ARG A 30 28.18 23.24 -37.90
N GLY A 31 28.96 22.16 -37.75
CA GLY A 31 29.70 21.33 -38.71
C GLY A 31 31.22 21.50 -38.59
N CYS A 32 31.89 20.56 -37.90
CA CYS A 32 33.31 20.21 -38.04
C CYS A 32 33.57 18.80 -37.50
N ARG A 33 34.60 18.11 -38.02
CA ARG A 33 34.98 16.74 -37.68
C ARG A 33 36.24 16.71 -36.79
N ALA A 34 36.35 15.61 -36.03
CA ALA A 34 37.57 14.88 -35.65
C ALA A 34 38.76 15.62 -34.97
N HIS A 35 39.24 15.06 -33.85
CA HIS A 35 40.50 14.30 -33.86
C HIS A 35 40.62 13.31 -32.68
N GLN A 36 41.51 12.31 -32.82
CA GLN A 36 41.82 11.24 -31.87
C GLN A 36 43.14 11.49 -31.10
N SER A 37 43.51 10.52 -30.24
CA SER A 37 44.77 10.30 -29.46
C SER A 37 44.73 10.81 -28.00
N ARG A 38 44.97 9.98 -26.96
CA ARG A 38 46.22 9.26 -26.54
C ARG A 38 47.38 10.26 -26.32
N SER A 39 48.16 10.26 -25.24
CA SER A 39 48.35 9.33 -24.10
C SER A 39 49.32 9.97 -23.08
N GLY A 40 49.39 9.51 -21.82
CA GLY A 40 50.48 9.92 -20.91
C GLY A 40 50.31 9.46 -19.46
N HIS A 41 51.35 8.87 -18.87
CA HIS A 41 51.40 8.33 -17.50
C HIS A 41 52.45 9.08 -16.66
N VAL A 42 52.69 8.63 -15.41
CA VAL A 42 53.67 9.14 -14.41
C VAL A 42 53.13 10.31 -13.55
N GLY A 43 53.31 10.35 -12.22
CA GLY A 43 54.08 9.48 -11.30
C GLY A 43 53.58 9.53 -9.83
N ARG A 44 54.33 8.90 -8.92
CA ARG A 44 53.96 8.61 -7.51
C ARG A 44 54.47 9.64 -6.48
N ASP A 45 54.13 9.36 -5.21
CA ASP A 45 54.74 9.82 -3.95
C ASP A 45 54.32 11.24 -3.48
N ALA A 46 54.00 11.51 -2.21
CA ALA A 46 54.65 11.05 -0.99
C ALA A 46 53.74 11.12 0.26
N SER A 47 54.16 10.42 1.32
CA SER A 47 53.59 10.43 2.68
C SER A 47 53.78 11.75 3.44
N GLY A 48 52.77 12.20 4.17
CA GLY A 48 52.83 13.40 5.02
C GLY A 48 52.21 13.21 6.41
N THR A 49 52.90 12.52 7.32
CA THR A 49 52.51 12.45 8.74
C THR A 49 52.81 13.78 9.44
N CYS A 50 51.81 14.42 10.06
CA CYS A 50 52.02 15.60 10.89
C CYS A 50 51.58 15.37 12.35
N ARG A 51 52.55 15.09 13.23
CA ARG A 51 52.38 15.20 14.69
C ARG A 51 52.62 16.64 15.11
N ARG A 52 51.67 17.29 15.78
CA ARG A 52 51.98 18.33 16.78
C ARG A 52 51.10 18.22 18.02
N SER A 53 51.77 18.03 19.14
CA SER A 53 51.24 18.21 20.49
C SER A 53 51.09 19.69 20.85
N ARG A 54 50.09 20.03 21.67
CA ARG A 54 50.29 20.93 22.82
C ARG A 54 49.14 20.81 23.84
N GLN A 55 49.50 20.99 25.10
CA GLN A 55 48.60 20.89 26.26
C GLN A 55 47.81 22.19 26.46
N GLY A 56 46.63 22.09 27.07
CA GLY A 56 45.83 23.20 27.56
C GLY A 56 44.74 22.68 28.50
N THR A 57 44.68 23.20 29.74
CA THR A 57 43.96 22.55 30.85
C THR A 57 42.68 23.27 31.28
N ARG A 58 41.59 22.48 31.39
CA ARG A 58 40.45 22.60 32.34
C ARG A 58 39.50 23.83 32.18
N PRO A 59 38.27 23.81 32.79
CA PRO A 59 37.50 22.68 33.33
C PRO A 59 36.02 22.60 32.88
N GLY A 60 35.43 21.40 32.98
CA GLY A 60 34.11 21.22 33.61
C GLY A 60 32.83 21.35 32.77
N ARG A 61 32.22 20.19 32.46
CA ARG A 61 30.77 19.97 32.68
C ARG A 61 30.51 18.47 32.85
N ARG A 62 29.83 18.09 33.95
CA ARG A 62 29.34 16.72 34.16
C ARG A 62 28.17 16.46 33.22
N VAL A 63 28.27 15.47 32.35
CA VAL A 63 27.11 14.93 31.62
C VAL A 63 26.49 13.86 32.50
N HIS A 64 25.32 14.13 33.06
CA HIS A 64 24.53 13.11 33.75
C HIS A 64 24.01 12.10 32.74
N GLN A 65 24.38 10.82 32.91
CA GLN A 65 23.67 9.72 32.26
C GLN A 65 22.29 9.60 32.90
N HIS A 66 21.23 10.02 32.21
CA HIS A 66 19.88 9.66 32.58
C HIS A 66 19.56 8.27 32.02
N GLY A 67 19.37 7.31 32.92
CA GLY A 67 18.97 5.95 32.56
C GLY A 67 17.61 5.93 31.87
N MET A 68 17.45 4.99 30.93
CA MET A 68 16.20 4.75 30.21
C MET A 68 15.07 4.44 31.20
N ARG A 69 14.16 5.39 31.43
CA ARG A 69 12.88 5.11 32.08
C ARG A 69 12.01 4.37 31.07
N ARG A 70 11.63 3.13 31.41
CA ARG A 70 10.61 2.38 30.67
C ARG A 70 9.34 3.23 30.59
N HIS A 71 8.91 3.58 29.37
CA HIS A 71 7.64 4.27 29.17
C HIS A 71 6.50 3.36 29.64
N ARG A 72 5.82 3.77 30.71
CA ARG A 72 4.64 3.09 31.24
C ARG A 72 3.53 3.27 30.21
N ARG A 73 2.97 2.18 29.65
CA ARG A 73 1.84 2.24 28.69
C ARG A 73 0.74 3.14 29.30
N LEU A 74 0.41 4.24 28.62
CA LEU A 74 -0.78 5.03 28.95
C LEU A 74 -2.02 4.22 28.53
N PRO A 75 -3.09 4.16 29.35
CA PRO A 75 -4.28 3.42 28.99
C PRO A 75 -5.00 4.10 27.82
N GLY A 76 -5.06 3.42 26.68
CA GLY A 76 -5.80 3.89 25.50
C GLY A 76 -7.30 4.04 25.72
N SER A 77 -7.92 4.90 24.92
CA SER A 77 -9.35 5.23 24.94
C SER A 77 -10.28 4.00 25.02
N THR A 78 -11.37 4.13 25.76
CA THR A 78 -12.36 3.07 25.96
C THR A 78 -13.56 3.23 25.04
N ALA A 79 -13.83 2.21 24.22
CA ALA A 79 -15.12 1.99 23.57
C ALA A 79 -15.50 0.51 23.63
N GLY A 80 -16.55 0.19 24.41
CA GLY A 80 -17.45 -0.96 24.23
C GLY A 80 -16.95 -2.41 24.38
N GLY A 81 -15.68 -2.72 24.12
CA GLY A 81 -15.16 -4.10 24.15
C GLY A 81 -14.47 -4.45 25.46
N ALA A 82 -14.69 -5.66 25.97
CA ALA A 82 -13.83 -6.22 27.02
C ALA A 82 -12.41 -6.35 26.48
N ARG A 83 -11.44 -5.62 27.06
CA ARG A 83 -10.05 -5.66 26.58
C ARG A 83 -9.53 -7.10 26.59
N VAL A 84 -9.08 -7.55 25.42
CA VAL A 84 -8.43 -8.85 25.27
C VAL A 84 -7.24 -8.92 26.22
N THR A 85 -7.18 -9.97 27.05
CA THR A 85 -6.11 -10.11 28.03
C THR A 85 -4.87 -10.72 27.39
N ASP A 86 -3.69 -10.43 27.95
CA ASP A 86 -2.44 -11.10 27.56
C ASP A 86 -2.56 -12.64 27.66
N SER A 87 -3.31 -13.14 28.64
CA SER A 87 -3.68 -14.56 28.75
C SER A 87 -4.52 -15.05 27.56
N SER A 88 -5.51 -14.29 27.09
CA SER A 88 -6.34 -14.66 25.94
C SER A 88 -5.51 -14.77 24.66
N MET A 89 -4.62 -13.80 24.42
CA MET A 89 -3.74 -13.82 23.24
C MET A 89 -2.72 -14.95 23.29
N ARG A 90 -2.19 -15.31 24.47
CA ARG A 90 -1.33 -16.50 24.65
C ARG A 90 -2.07 -17.80 24.35
N THR A 91 -3.35 -17.91 24.75
CA THR A 91 -4.19 -19.08 24.43
C THR A 91 -4.35 -19.22 22.92
N ILE A 92 -4.73 -18.14 22.22
CA ILE A 92 -4.86 -18.13 20.74
C ILE A 92 -3.53 -18.51 20.07
N ALA A 93 -2.41 -17.97 20.55
CA ALA A 93 -1.09 -18.32 20.00
C ALA A 93 -0.78 -19.82 20.17
N GLY A 94 -1.11 -20.40 21.32
CA GLY A 94 -0.96 -21.84 21.58
C GLY A 94 -1.87 -22.71 20.71
N GLU A 95 -3.14 -22.32 20.53
CA GLU A 95 -4.09 -23.01 19.66
C GLU A 95 -3.65 -22.99 18.19
N LEU A 96 -3.21 -21.84 17.67
CA LEU A 96 -2.66 -21.70 16.32
C LEU A 96 -1.38 -22.51 16.11
N ALA A 97 -0.45 -22.49 17.08
CA ALA A 97 0.78 -23.27 17.03
C ALA A 97 0.51 -24.78 17.12
N GLY A 98 -0.51 -25.20 17.89
CA GLY A 98 -0.99 -26.59 17.95
C GLY A 98 -1.55 -27.12 16.63
N LEU A 99 -1.95 -26.23 15.71
CA LEU A 99 -2.33 -26.56 14.33
C LEU A 99 -1.12 -26.56 13.36
N GLY A 100 0.10 -26.38 13.86
CA GLY A 100 1.34 -26.36 13.06
C GLY A 100 1.60 -25.04 12.33
N LEU A 101 0.89 -23.97 12.66
CA LEU A 101 1.09 -22.65 12.05
C LEU A 101 2.31 -21.93 12.64
N SER A 102 2.97 -21.11 11.82
CA SER A 102 4.08 -20.25 12.27
C SER A 102 3.51 -19.05 13.02
N VAL A 103 3.72 -19.00 14.35
CA VAL A 103 3.14 -18.01 15.26
C VAL A 103 4.24 -17.27 16.02
N VAL A 104 4.09 -15.95 16.13
CA VAL A 104 4.98 -15.06 16.89
C VAL A 104 4.15 -14.20 17.84
N VAL A 105 4.45 -14.26 19.14
CA VAL A 105 3.89 -13.37 20.18
C VAL A 105 4.75 -12.11 20.27
N ASP A 106 4.14 -10.94 20.51
CA ASP A 106 4.83 -9.63 20.53
C ASP A 106 5.60 -9.35 19.22
N ALA A 107 4.96 -9.69 18.09
CA ALA A 107 5.57 -9.68 16.76
C ALA A 107 5.90 -8.26 16.27
N PRO A 108 7.01 -8.02 15.55
CA PRO A 108 7.51 -6.68 15.18
C PRO A 108 6.71 -6.03 14.03
N PHE A 109 5.43 -5.78 14.25
CA PHE A 109 4.45 -5.43 13.22
C PHE A 109 4.75 -4.12 12.48
N GLY A 110 5.00 -3.01 13.20
CA GLY A 110 5.37 -1.74 12.57
C GLY A 110 6.65 -1.82 11.75
N ALA A 111 7.63 -2.60 12.21
CA ALA A 111 8.90 -2.81 11.51
C ALA A 111 8.75 -3.60 10.19
N LEU A 112 7.65 -4.35 10.00
CA LEU A 112 7.31 -5.07 8.76
C LEU A 112 6.56 -4.20 7.73
N THR A 113 6.18 -2.97 8.07
CA THR A 113 5.61 -2.00 7.11
C THR A 113 6.70 -1.36 6.25
N THR A 114 6.33 -0.74 5.12
CA THR A 114 7.32 0.00 4.30
C THR A 114 7.78 1.32 4.93
N TYR A 115 7.05 1.85 5.91
CA TYR A 115 7.58 2.89 6.81
C TYR A 115 8.62 2.31 7.78
N GLY A 116 8.42 1.07 8.25
CA GLY A 116 9.28 0.42 9.23
C GLY A 116 9.30 1.11 10.59
N VAL A 117 8.15 1.67 11.00
CA VAL A 117 7.90 2.34 12.30
C VAL A 117 6.58 1.82 12.89
N GLY A 118 6.39 2.05 14.20
CA GLY A 118 5.24 1.54 14.95
C GLY A 118 5.59 0.34 15.84
N GLY A 119 4.66 0.00 16.73
CA GLY A 119 4.81 -1.04 17.75
C GLY A 119 4.60 -2.46 17.25
N THR A 120 4.44 -3.38 18.20
CA THR A 120 4.26 -4.82 17.96
C THR A 120 2.79 -5.21 17.73
N ALA A 121 2.53 -6.40 17.21
CA ALA A 121 1.23 -7.04 17.29
C ALA A 121 1.26 -8.05 18.45
N ALA A 122 0.17 -8.17 19.22
CA ALA A 122 0.10 -9.10 20.34
C ALA A 122 0.36 -10.55 19.88
N VAL A 123 -0.24 -10.95 18.76
CA VAL A 123 0.11 -12.19 18.04
C VAL A 123 0.14 -11.91 16.54
N MET A 124 1.10 -12.51 15.85
CA MET A 124 1.13 -12.63 14.39
C MET A 124 1.21 -14.10 14.00
N VAL A 125 0.45 -14.49 12.98
CA VAL A 125 0.51 -15.81 12.36
C VAL A 125 0.82 -15.67 10.87
N GLU A 126 1.72 -16.50 10.34
CA GLU A 126 1.97 -16.57 8.90
C GLU A 126 1.12 -17.67 8.25
N ILE A 127 0.50 -17.32 7.11
CA ILE A 127 -0.31 -18.23 6.29
C ILE A 127 0.28 -18.34 4.88
N THR A 128 0.30 -19.54 4.30
CA THR A 128 0.79 -19.80 2.94
C THR A 128 -0.33 -19.99 1.92
N GLY A 129 -1.59 -20.11 2.37
CA GLY A 129 -2.75 -20.24 1.50
C GLY A 129 -4.07 -20.45 2.23
N ALA A 130 -5.06 -20.95 1.50
CA ALA A 130 -6.43 -21.08 2.00
C ALA A 130 -6.59 -22.09 3.16
N ALA A 131 -5.76 -23.14 3.23
CA ALA A 131 -5.83 -24.12 4.30
C ALA A 131 -5.54 -23.47 5.67
N ASP A 132 -4.42 -22.75 5.77
CA ASP A 132 -3.99 -22.03 6.96
C ASP A 132 -4.98 -20.92 7.34
N ALA A 133 -5.45 -20.13 6.36
CA ALA A 133 -6.46 -19.10 6.60
C ALA A 133 -7.75 -19.68 7.20
N ARG A 134 -8.17 -20.88 6.77
CA ARG A 134 -9.31 -21.60 7.37
C ARG A 134 -8.98 -22.15 8.76
N ALA A 135 -7.76 -22.60 9.00
CA ALA A 135 -7.30 -23.03 10.32
C ALA A 135 -7.31 -21.86 11.33
N VAL A 136 -6.81 -20.69 10.93
CA VAL A 136 -6.93 -19.44 11.72
C VAL A 136 -8.40 -19.12 12.01
N GLY A 137 -9.26 -19.14 10.99
CA GLY A 137 -10.68 -18.85 11.17
C GLY A 137 -11.42 -19.82 12.11
N LYS A 138 -11.01 -21.10 12.17
CA LYS A 138 -11.56 -22.07 13.14
C LYS A 138 -11.18 -21.73 14.59
N VAL A 139 -9.94 -21.31 14.82
CA VAL A 139 -9.50 -20.83 16.14
C VAL A 139 -10.29 -19.58 16.52
N MET A 140 -10.26 -18.55 15.66
CA MET A 140 -10.87 -17.25 15.91
C MET A 140 -12.39 -17.30 16.10
N ALA A 141 -13.09 -18.31 15.59
CA ALA A 141 -14.51 -18.54 15.87
C ALA A 141 -14.82 -18.71 17.36
N SER A 142 -13.85 -19.18 18.16
CA SER A 142 -13.96 -19.31 19.62
C SER A 142 -13.61 -18.02 20.37
N HIS A 143 -13.07 -17.00 19.68
CA HIS A 143 -12.54 -15.76 20.26
C HIS A 143 -13.15 -14.49 19.60
N PRO A 144 -14.49 -14.33 19.57
CA PRO A 144 -15.16 -13.28 18.79
C PRO A 144 -14.85 -11.84 19.25
N GLY A 145 -14.33 -11.66 20.47
CA GLY A 145 -13.89 -10.36 21.00
C GLY A 145 -12.47 -9.94 20.60
N VAL A 146 -11.78 -10.70 19.76
CA VAL A 146 -10.39 -10.43 19.35
C VAL A 146 -10.36 -9.88 17.93
N ASP A 147 -9.84 -8.65 17.80
CA ASP A 147 -9.64 -8.03 16.49
C ASP A 147 -8.62 -8.79 15.65
N VAL A 148 -8.92 -8.90 14.35
CA VAL A 148 -8.08 -9.60 13.38
C VAL A 148 -7.77 -8.70 12.17
N CYS A 149 -6.50 -8.67 11.78
CA CYS A 149 -6.00 -7.84 10.67
C CYS A 149 -5.29 -8.72 9.63
N ALA A 150 -5.86 -8.82 8.42
CA ALA A 150 -5.16 -9.43 7.29
C ALA A 150 -4.07 -8.50 6.75
N PHE A 151 -2.82 -8.99 6.68
CA PHE A 151 -1.64 -8.19 6.37
C PHE A 151 -0.83 -8.76 5.19
N GLY A 152 -0.50 -7.88 4.23
CA GLY A 152 0.38 -8.17 3.10
C GLY A 152 1.78 -7.58 3.32
N ASN A 153 2.26 -6.79 2.36
CA ASN A 153 3.59 -6.16 2.41
C ASN A 153 3.63 -4.81 3.18
N GLY A 154 2.57 -4.46 3.92
CA GLY A 154 2.49 -3.22 4.70
C GLY A 154 2.82 -1.92 3.96
N SER A 155 2.58 -1.88 2.64
CA SER A 155 2.92 -0.75 1.76
C SER A 155 1.91 0.40 1.77
N ASN A 156 0.79 0.21 2.46
CA ASN A 156 -0.26 1.22 2.66
C ASN A 156 -0.77 1.17 4.11
N THR A 157 0.15 0.97 5.07
CA THR A 157 -0.19 0.75 6.48
C THR A 157 0.74 1.54 7.39
N LEU A 158 0.15 2.23 8.37
CA LEU A 158 0.86 2.81 9.50
C LEU A 158 0.34 2.14 10.78
N VAL A 159 1.23 1.52 11.55
CA VAL A 159 0.94 0.92 12.85
C VAL A 159 1.30 1.94 13.92
N SER A 160 0.45 2.16 14.93
CA SER A 160 0.74 3.09 16.02
C SER A 160 1.96 2.63 16.84
N ASP A 161 2.61 3.55 17.55
CA ASP A 161 3.72 3.21 18.46
C ASP A 161 3.27 2.33 19.64
N GLY A 162 1.97 2.30 19.95
CA GLY A 162 1.38 1.38 20.92
C GLY A 162 1.22 -0.05 20.40
N GLY A 163 1.29 -0.26 19.09
CA GLY A 163 1.11 -1.56 18.45
C GLY A 163 -0.36 -1.89 18.16
N PHE A 164 -0.65 -3.19 18.05
CA PHE A 164 -1.98 -3.73 17.80
C PHE A 164 -2.24 -4.90 18.75
N ASP A 165 -3.20 -4.76 19.67
CA ASP A 165 -3.44 -5.76 20.73
C ASP A 165 -4.19 -7.04 20.24
N GLY A 166 -4.48 -7.16 18.94
CA GLY A 166 -5.17 -8.30 18.32
C GLY A 166 -4.26 -9.26 17.53
N LEU A 167 -4.88 -10.09 16.67
CA LEU A 167 -4.19 -11.04 15.79
C LEU A 167 -3.88 -10.43 14.41
N VAL A 168 -2.62 -10.43 13.99
CA VAL A 168 -2.23 -10.15 12.60
C VAL A 168 -2.06 -11.45 11.83
N VAL A 169 -2.74 -11.58 10.69
CA VAL A 169 -2.63 -12.73 9.79
C VAL A 169 -1.84 -12.28 8.57
N ARG A 170 -0.55 -12.63 8.53
CA ARG A 170 0.39 -12.25 7.48
C ARG A 170 0.42 -13.31 6.38
N THR A 171 0.28 -12.91 5.12
CA THR A 171 0.53 -13.86 4.02
C THR A 171 2.04 -14.02 3.77
N ARG A 172 2.55 -15.24 3.88
CA ARG A 172 3.94 -15.59 3.57
C ARG A 172 4.14 -15.49 2.04
N PRO A 173 5.14 -14.74 1.54
CA PRO A 173 5.51 -14.80 0.13
C PRO A 173 6.01 -16.19 -0.24
N GLY A 174 5.55 -16.72 -1.37
CA GLY A 174 6.16 -17.90 -1.99
C GLY A 174 7.57 -17.60 -2.48
N THR A 175 8.45 -18.60 -2.41
CA THR A 175 9.90 -18.44 -2.64
C THR A 175 10.43 -19.34 -3.74
N SER A 176 9.72 -20.42 -4.10
CA SER A 176 10.07 -21.27 -5.23
C SER A 176 9.70 -20.63 -6.57
N PRO A 177 10.40 -20.96 -7.67
CA PRO A 177 10.03 -20.52 -9.02
C PRO A 177 8.59 -20.85 -9.40
N ASP A 178 8.10 -22.00 -8.92
CA ASP A 178 6.77 -22.57 -9.18
C ASP A 178 5.67 -21.85 -8.39
N GLU A 179 5.87 -21.57 -7.09
CA GLU A 179 4.97 -20.70 -6.30
C GLU A 179 4.80 -19.32 -6.96
N MET A 180 5.87 -18.82 -7.59
CA MET A 180 5.86 -17.53 -8.29
C MET A 180 5.38 -17.63 -9.75
N ALA A 181 5.07 -18.81 -10.29
CA ALA A 181 4.70 -18.97 -11.69
C ALA A 181 3.40 -18.18 -12.03
N VAL A 182 3.34 -17.65 -13.24
CA VAL A 182 2.12 -17.07 -13.81
C VAL A 182 1.82 -17.86 -15.07
N VAL A 183 0.70 -18.57 -15.06
CA VAL A 183 0.24 -19.39 -16.19
C VAL A 183 -0.99 -18.74 -16.78
N VAL A 184 -0.93 -18.46 -18.08
CA VAL A 184 -2.05 -17.90 -18.85
C VAL A 184 -2.95 -19.05 -19.29
N SER A 185 -4.25 -18.98 -18.97
CA SER A 185 -5.24 -19.96 -19.40
C SER A 185 -6.54 -19.24 -19.73
N ASN A 186 -7.13 -19.52 -20.91
CA ASN A 186 -8.40 -18.95 -21.37
C ASN A 186 -8.49 -17.41 -21.24
N ALA A 187 -7.42 -16.69 -21.64
CA ALA A 187 -7.30 -15.23 -21.47
C ALA A 187 -7.42 -14.73 -20.01
N THR A 188 -7.04 -15.57 -19.04
CA THR A 188 -6.95 -15.22 -17.61
C THR A 188 -5.63 -15.66 -16.99
N VAL A 189 -5.27 -15.03 -15.88
CA VAL A 189 -4.22 -15.48 -14.95
C VAL A 189 -4.80 -15.55 -13.54
N THR A 190 -4.64 -16.69 -12.87
CA THR A 190 -5.00 -16.86 -11.45
C THR A 190 -3.72 -16.92 -10.63
N VAL A 191 -3.62 -16.07 -9.61
CA VAL A 191 -2.41 -15.93 -8.78
C VAL A 191 -2.72 -15.86 -7.29
N PRO A 192 -1.80 -16.31 -6.42
CA PRO A 192 -1.99 -16.24 -4.98
C PRO A 192 -1.92 -14.80 -4.47
N ALA A 193 -2.70 -14.50 -3.44
CA ALA A 193 -2.86 -13.14 -2.91
C ALA A 193 -1.60 -12.53 -2.27
N TRP A 194 -0.59 -13.34 -1.95
CA TRP A 194 0.72 -12.86 -1.48
C TRP A 194 1.60 -12.31 -2.60
N MET A 195 1.33 -12.63 -3.87
CA MET A 195 2.19 -12.24 -4.99
C MET A 195 2.31 -10.71 -5.08
N PRO A 196 3.52 -10.13 -5.14
CA PRO A 196 3.68 -8.70 -5.35
C PRO A 196 3.16 -8.26 -6.72
N LEU A 197 2.44 -7.15 -6.80
CA LEU A 197 1.94 -6.62 -8.09
C LEU A 197 3.06 -6.39 -9.13
N PRO A 198 4.28 -5.93 -8.78
CA PRO A 198 5.37 -5.81 -9.75
C PRO A 198 5.97 -7.15 -10.20
N VAL A 199 5.70 -8.24 -9.49
CA VAL A 199 6.04 -9.61 -9.94
C VAL A 199 4.97 -10.11 -10.89
N LEU A 200 3.68 -9.96 -10.53
CA LEU A 200 2.55 -10.29 -11.40
C LEU A 200 2.69 -9.60 -12.77
N ALA A 201 2.82 -8.28 -12.81
CA ALA A 201 2.91 -7.51 -14.06
C ALA A 201 4.02 -8.00 -14.99
N ARG A 202 5.22 -8.25 -14.44
CA ARG A 202 6.38 -8.72 -15.21
C ARG A 202 6.23 -10.16 -15.68
N ARG A 203 5.68 -11.04 -14.84
CA ARG A 203 5.52 -12.47 -15.17
C ARG A 203 4.36 -12.70 -16.13
N SER A 204 3.28 -11.91 -16.08
CA SER A 204 2.24 -11.91 -17.11
C SER A 204 2.81 -11.56 -18.48
N VAL A 205 3.55 -10.44 -18.60
CA VAL A 205 4.15 -10.06 -19.89
C VAL A 205 5.19 -11.10 -20.38
N ALA A 206 6.02 -11.63 -19.48
CA ALA A 206 6.94 -12.71 -19.82
C ALA A 206 6.24 -14.03 -20.25
N ALA A 207 4.99 -14.23 -19.84
CA ALA A 207 4.12 -15.34 -20.27
C ALA A 207 3.24 -14.98 -21.49
N GLY A 208 3.48 -13.84 -22.14
CA GLY A 208 2.72 -13.38 -23.31
C GLY A 208 1.34 -12.82 -23.00
N ALA A 209 1.10 -12.32 -21.78
CA ALA A 209 -0.17 -11.74 -21.35
C ALA A 209 -0.05 -10.25 -20.99
N CYS A 210 -0.94 -9.44 -21.55
CA CYS A 210 -0.97 -7.98 -21.42
C CYS A 210 -2.21 -7.46 -20.69
N GLY A 211 -2.20 -6.18 -20.29
CA GLY A 211 -3.28 -5.50 -19.55
C GLY A 211 -3.01 -5.36 -18.04
N LEU A 212 -1.88 -5.84 -17.54
CA LEU A 212 -1.46 -5.76 -16.13
C LEU A 212 -0.17 -4.96 -15.92
N GLU A 213 0.32 -4.28 -16.96
CA GLU A 213 1.58 -3.53 -16.96
C GLU A 213 1.55 -2.39 -15.93
N TRP A 214 0.40 -1.72 -15.82
CA TRP A 214 0.11 -0.66 -14.86
C TRP A 214 0.47 -1.03 -13.41
N ALA A 215 0.31 -2.31 -13.06
CA ALA A 215 0.55 -2.83 -11.71
C ALA A 215 2.05 -2.86 -11.35
N VAL A 216 2.98 -2.75 -12.30
CA VAL A 216 4.43 -2.72 -12.02
C VAL A 216 4.87 -1.49 -11.22
N GLY A 217 4.09 -0.40 -11.28
CA GLY A 217 4.30 0.79 -10.48
C GLY A 217 3.83 0.65 -9.02
N VAL A 218 2.91 -0.28 -8.72
CA VAL A 218 2.18 -0.31 -7.45
C VAL A 218 2.92 -1.16 -6.40
N PRO A 219 3.36 -0.60 -5.26
CA PRO A 219 3.93 -1.39 -4.18
C PRO A 219 2.83 -2.08 -3.37
N GLY A 220 2.80 -3.42 -3.39
CA GLY A 220 1.85 -4.20 -2.60
C GLY A 220 1.70 -5.63 -3.10
N THR A 221 0.93 -6.43 -2.37
CA THR A 221 0.52 -7.78 -2.79
C THR A 221 -0.84 -7.74 -3.47
N VAL A 222 -1.15 -8.75 -4.29
CA VAL A 222 -2.46 -8.93 -4.96
C VAL A 222 -3.63 -8.79 -3.99
N GLY A 223 -3.62 -9.44 -2.82
CA GLY A 223 -4.71 -9.37 -1.85
C GLY A 223 -4.90 -7.96 -1.25
N GLY A 224 -3.80 -7.28 -0.95
CA GLY A 224 -3.83 -5.88 -0.50
C GLY A 224 -4.33 -4.93 -1.60
N ALA A 225 -3.97 -5.20 -2.85
CA ALA A 225 -4.40 -4.43 -4.01
C ALA A 225 -5.90 -4.59 -4.27
N VAL A 226 -6.44 -5.81 -4.25
CA VAL A 226 -7.89 -6.07 -4.35
C VAL A 226 -8.63 -5.32 -3.26
N ARG A 227 -8.18 -5.42 -2.00
CA ARG A 227 -8.81 -4.74 -0.87
C ARG A 227 -8.90 -3.22 -1.04
N MET A 228 -7.88 -2.62 -1.64
CA MET A 228 -7.79 -1.19 -1.87
C MET A 228 -8.31 -0.73 -3.22
N ASN A 229 -8.79 -1.61 -4.12
CA ASN A 229 -8.92 -1.32 -5.55
C ASN A 229 -7.72 -0.49 -6.06
N ALA A 230 -6.51 -1.03 -5.86
CA ALA A 230 -5.29 -0.27 -6.11
C ALA A 230 -5.16 0.06 -7.60
N GLY A 231 -4.62 1.24 -7.90
CA GLY A 231 -4.52 1.73 -9.28
C GLY A 231 -3.32 2.64 -9.50
N GLY A 232 -2.93 2.74 -10.76
CA GLY A 232 -1.80 3.54 -11.23
C GLY A 232 -1.75 3.56 -12.75
N HIS A 233 -1.11 4.57 -13.33
CA HIS A 233 -0.84 4.64 -14.78
C HIS A 233 -2.07 4.45 -15.69
N GLY A 234 -3.26 4.87 -15.23
CA GLY A 234 -4.49 4.88 -16.03
C GLY A 234 -5.40 3.67 -15.87
N ALA A 235 -5.07 2.71 -15.00
CA ALA A 235 -5.92 1.56 -14.69
C ALA A 235 -5.90 1.21 -13.18
N GLU A 236 -6.90 0.47 -12.74
CA GLU A 236 -7.06 -0.06 -11.38
C GLU A 236 -7.40 -1.56 -11.39
N ILE A 237 -7.43 -2.20 -10.21
CA ILE A 237 -7.81 -3.62 -10.08
C ILE A 237 -9.16 -3.90 -10.75
N ILE A 238 -10.15 -3.01 -10.62
CA ILE A 238 -11.49 -3.19 -11.21
C ILE A 238 -11.47 -3.39 -12.74
N ASP A 239 -10.48 -2.85 -13.44
CA ASP A 239 -10.38 -2.92 -14.91
C ASP A 239 -9.93 -4.30 -15.41
N SER A 240 -9.36 -5.13 -14.53
CA SER A 240 -8.80 -6.45 -14.90
C SER A 240 -9.30 -7.60 -14.03
N LEU A 241 -9.91 -7.35 -12.87
CA LEU A 241 -10.31 -8.41 -11.95
C LEU A 241 -11.55 -9.16 -12.45
N VAL A 242 -11.47 -10.50 -12.47
CA VAL A 242 -12.60 -11.39 -12.77
C VAL A 242 -13.24 -11.89 -11.47
N SER A 243 -12.43 -12.48 -10.60
CA SER A 243 -12.89 -13.09 -9.34
C SER A 243 -11.79 -13.17 -8.28
N VAL A 244 -12.17 -13.43 -7.04
CA VAL A 244 -11.27 -13.68 -5.91
C VAL A 244 -11.79 -14.79 -5.02
N ASP A 245 -10.89 -15.61 -4.48
CA ASP A 245 -11.22 -16.49 -3.36
C ASP A 245 -10.93 -15.79 -2.04
N VAL A 246 -11.91 -15.80 -1.14
CA VAL A 246 -11.84 -15.14 0.16
C VAL A 246 -12.11 -16.17 1.26
N VAL A 247 -11.33 -16.09 2.33
CA VAL A 247 -11.56 -16.82 3.59
C VAL A 247 -11.90 -15.82 4.69
N SER A 248 -12.92 -16.08 5.50
CA SER A 248 -13.13 -15.33 6.74
C SER A 248 -12.20 -15.85 7.82
N LEU A 249 -11.37 -14.94 8.34
CA LEU A 249 -10.52 -15.15 9.50
C LEU A 249 -11.31 -15.15 10.83
N ARG A 250 -12.65 -15.06 10.80
CA ARG A 250 -13.54 -15.22 11.96
C ARG A 250 -14.26 -16.57 12.01
N THR A 251 -14.44 -17.24 10.87
CA THR A 251 -15.30 -18.45 10.78
C THR A 251 -14.61 -19.64 10.11
N GLY A 252 -13.52 -19.38 9.38
CA GLY A 252 -12.86 -20.38 8.53
C GLY A 252 -13.69 -20.79 7.32
N GLN A 253 -14.81 -20.12 7.02
CA GLN A 253 -15.57 -20.31 5.79
C GLN A 253 -14.89 -19.60 4.63
N SER A 254 -15.08 -20.13 3.42
CA SER A 254 -14.49 -19.59 2.20
C SER A 254 -15.48 -19.53 1.06
N ALA A 255 -15.42 -18.46 0.27
CA ALA A 255 -16.27 -18.27 -0.91
C ALA A 255 -15.51 -17.52 -2.02
N THR A 256 -15.82 -17.88 -3.27
CA THR A 256 -15.36 -17.14 -4.45
C THR A 256 -16.34 -16.01 -4.76
N PHE A 257 -15.83 -14.81 -5.01
CA PHE A 257 -16.62 -13.62 -5.36
C PHE A 257 -16.24 -13.11 -6.73
N GLY A 258 -17.23 -12.76 -7.56
CA GLY A 258 -16.99 -12.00 -8.78
C GLY A 258 -16.61 -10.55 -8.47
N ALA A 259 -15.84 -9.87 -9.34
CA ALA A 259 -15.41 -8.49 -9.10
C ALA A 259 -16.56 -7.51 -8.83
N HIS A 260 -17.73 -7.72 -9.45
CA HIS A 260 -18.94 -6.94 -9.23
C HIS A 260 -19.54 -7.09 -7.81
N GLU A 261 -19.28 -8.20 -7.12
CA GLU A 261 -19.76 -8.43 -5.75
C GLU A 261 -18.89 -7.73 -4.70
N LEU A 262 -17.64 -7.40 -5.04
CA LEU A 262 -16.70 -6.72 -4.15
C LEU A 262 -17.00 -5.23 -3.96
N ALA A 263 -17.96 -4.67 -4.70
CA ALA A 263 -18.27 -3.24 -4.74
C ALA A 263 -17.00 -2.36 -4.77
N LEU A 264 -16.08 -2.68 -5.68
CA LEU A 264 -14.83 -1.93 -5.86
C LEU A 264 -15.16 -0.46 -6.17
N HIS A 265 -14.49 0.44 -5.47
CA HIS A 265 -14.64 1.89 -5.63
C HIS A 265 -13.26 2.55 -5.54
N PHE A 266 -13.18 3.86 -5.75
CA PHE A 266 -11.91 4.56 -5.61
C PHE A 266 -11.32 4.32 -4.21
N ARG A 267 -10.13 3.72 -4.17
CA ARG A 267 -9.38 3.34 -2.97
C ARG A 267 -10.10 2.44 -1.94
N GLY A 268 -11.02 1.57 -2.38
CA GLY A 268 -11.53 0.52 -1.51
C GLY A 268 -12.44 -0.54 -2.14
N SER A 269 -13.01 -1.35 -1.27
CA SER A 269 -13.87 -2.51 -1.56
C SER A 269 -14.76 -2.83 -0.36
N ALA A 270 -15.74 -3.70 -0.56
CA ALA A 270 -16.59 -4.27 0.48
C ALA A 270 -15.87 -5.28 1.41
N LEU A 271 -14.57 -5.55 1.23
CA LEU A 271 -13.82 -6.50 2.06
C LEU A 271 -13.65 -5.96 3.51
N GLY A 272 -14.16 -6.72 4.48
CA GLY A 272 -14.02 -6.44 5.91
C GLY A 272 -12.63 -6.74 6.46
N GLN A 273 -12.40 -6.42 7.75
CA GLN A 273 -11.10 -6.64 8.41
C GLN A 273 -10.70 -8.12 8.45
N SER A 274 -11.66 -9.02 8.69
CA SER A 274 -11.55 -10.47 8.71
C SER A 274 -11.49 -11.13 7.32
N HIS A 275 -11.79 -10.41 6.24
CA HIS A 275 -11.85 -11.01 4.90
C HIS A 275 -10.44 -11.11 4.31
N CYS A 276 -9.87 -12.33 4.30
CA CYS A 276 -8.57 -12.63 3.71
C CYS A 276 -8.74 -13.09 2.27
N VAL A 277 -8.34 -12.26 1.30
CA VAL A 277 -8.16 -12.70 -0.08
C VAL A 277 -6.99 -13.69 -0.13
N VAL A 278 -7.20 -14.87 -0.71
CA VAL A 278 -6.17 -15.94 -0.81
C VAL A 278 -5.73 -16.20 -2.25
N SER A 279 -6.60 -15.94 -3.23
CA SER A 279 -6.30 -15.94 -4.67
C SER A 279 -7.01 -14.78 -5.36
N ALA A 280 -6.55 -14.40 -6.56
CA ALA A 280 -7.28 -13.54 -7.48
C ALA A 280 -7.10 -14.00 -8.92
N THR A 281 -8.16 -13.90 -9.71
CA THR A 281 -8.17 -14.16 -11.16
C THR A 281 -8.33 -12.85 -11.91
N PHE A 282 -7.43 -12.59 -12.84
CA PHE A 282 -7.43 -11.41 -13.71
C PHE A 282 -7.64 -11.81 -15.16
N GLY A 283 -8.44 -11.03 -15.89
CA GLY A 283 -8.51 -11.08 -17.35
C GLY A 283 -7.27 -10.44 -17.95
N VAL A 284 -6.75 -11.04 -19.02
CA VAL A 284 -5.54 -10.57 -19.72
C VAL A 284 -5.75 -10.64 -21.22
N ASN A 285 -5.04 -9.79 -21.95
CA ASN A 285 -5.08 -9.73 -23.40
C ASN A 285 -3.91 -10.52 -24.02
N ALA A 286 -4.11 -11.00 -25.24
CA ALA A 286 -3.03 -11.51 -26.08
C ALA A 286 -1.96 -10.42 -26.35
N PRO A 287 -0.70 -10.80 -26.66
CA PRO A 287 0.38 -9.83 -26.79
C PRO A 287 0.29 -9.08 -28.12
N ASP A 288 0.56 -7.77 -28.09
CA ASP A 288 0.59 -6.89 -29.25
C ASP A 288 2.04 -6.38 -29.48
N GLY A 289 2.84 -7.20 -30.16
CA GLY A 289 4.26 -6.96 -30.35
C GLY A 289 5.02 -6.83 -29.02
N HIS A 290 5.79 -5.76 -28.88
CA HIS A 290 6.54 -5.43 -27.65
C HIS A 290 5.88 -4.34 -26.79
N ARG A 291 4.63 -3.97 -27.08
CA ARG A 291 3.97 -2.81 -26.43
C ARG A 291 3.86 -2.97 -24.91
N CYS A 292 3.79 -4.20 -24.42
CA CYS A 292 3.59 -4.52 -23.02
C CYS A 292 4.92 -4.42 -22.25
N GLU A 293 6.03 -4.86 -22.86
CA GLU A 293 7.40 -4.64 -22.39
C GLU A 293 7.76 -3.14 -22.38
N ASP A 294 7.41 -2.41 -23.44
CA ASP A 294 7.63 -0.96 -23.55
C ASP A 294 6.86 -0.20 -22.45
N ALA A 295 5.57 -0.53 -22.24
CA ALA A 295 4.76 0.04 -21.17
C ALA A 295 5.33 -0.26 -19.78
N LEU A 296 5.77 -1.50 -19.51
CA LEU A 296 6.46 -1.85 -18.27
C LEU A 296 7.74 -1.01 -18.07
N ALA A 297 8.53 -0.80 -19.11
CA ALA A 297 9.75 0.00 -19.05
C ALA A 297 9.46 1.48 -18.80
N GLU A 298 8.47 2.05 -19.48
CA GLU A 298 8.01 3.44 -19.30
C GLU A 298 7.54 3.68 -17.86
N ILE A 299 6.64 2.82 -17.34
CA ILE A 299 6.09 2.94 -15.98
C ILE A 299 7.21 2.90 -14.93
N VAL A 300 8.17 1.98 -15.07
CA VAL A 300 9.31 1.86 -14.16
C VAL A 300 10.21 3.10 -14.22
N SER A 301 10.45 3.63 -15.43
CA SER A 301 11.24 4.85 -15.64
C SER A 301 10.54 6.06 -15.03
N TRP A 302 9.26 6.26 -15.34
CA TRP A 302 8.43 7.33 -14.78
C TRP A 302 8.41 7.30 -13.26
N ARG A 303 8.20 6.12 -12.66
CA ARG A 303 8.16 5.98 -11.20
C ARG A 303 9.49 6.34 -10.55
N ARG A 304 10.61 5.89 -11.13
CA ARG A 304 11.97 6.26 -10.68
C ARG A 304 12.22 7.76 -10.78
N GLN A 305 11.64 8.45 -11.77
CA GLN A 305 11.77 9.89 -11.94
C GLN A 305 10.86 10.72 -11.03
N ASN A 306 9.63 10.25 -10.75
CA ASN A 306 8.58 11.07 -10.12
C ASN A 306 8.28 10.72 -8.65
N GLN A 307 8.58 9.51 -8.17
CA GLN A 307 8.29 9.09 -6.79
C GLN A 307 9.55 8.91 -5.94
N PRO A 308 9.51 9.19 -4.62
CA PRO A 308 10.62 8.95 -3.71
C PRO A 308 10.78 7.47 -3.35
N GLY A 309 12.02 7.07 -3.10
CA GLY A 309 12.35 5.79 -2.49
C GLY A 309 12.42 5.87 -0.95
N GLY A 310 13.13 4.91 -0.35
CA GLY A 310 13.29 4.84 1.10
C GLY A 310 12.00 4.42 1.82
N ARG A 311 11.90 4.76 3.10
CA ARG A 311 10.77 4.41 3.97
C ARG A 311 9.58 5.35 3.76
N ASN A 312 8.57 4.89 3.02
CA ASN A 312 7.29 5.57 2.82
C ASN A 312 6.19 4.53 2.54
N ALA A 313 4.92 4.94 2.63
CA ALA A 313 3.75 4.10 2.29
C ALA A 313 2.96 4.62 1.07
N GLY A 314 3.67 5.17 0.07
CA GLY A 314 3.03 5.75 -1.12
C GLY A 314 2.45 7.14 -0.88
N SER A 315 1.38 7.46 -1.63
CA SER A 315 0.55 8.65 -1.41
C SER A 315 -0.11 8.59 -0.05
N VAL A 316 0.03 9.64 0.75
CA VAL A 316 -0.52 9.73 2.10
C VAL A 316 -2.00 10.10 2.09
N PHE A 317 -2.39 10.99 1.18
CA PHE A 317 -3.75 11.48 1.05
C PHE A 317 -4.39 11.12 -0.29
N VAL A 318 -5.64 10.69 -0.22
CA VAL A 318 -6.52 10.50 -1.38
C VAL A 318 -6.70 11.85 -2.09
N ASN A 319 -6.76 11.86 -3.43
CA ASN A 319 -7.05 13.08 -4.19
C ASN A 319 -8.48 13.57 -3.90
N PRO A 320 -8.73 14.89 -3.71
CA PRO A 320 -10.08 15.41 -3.52
C PRO A 320 -10.96 15.23 -4.76
N ALA A 321 -12.25 15.57 -4.62
CA ALA A 321 -13.22 15.49 -5.70
C ALA A 321 -12.77 16.22 -6.98
N PRO A 322 -13.15 15.73 -8.19
CA PRO A 322 -12.73 16.29 -9.47
C PRO A 322 -12.89 17.82 -9.56
N GLY A 323 -11.88 18.48 -10.14
CA GLY A 323 -11.81 19.94 -10.24
C GLY A 323 -10.96 20.63 -9.16
N ASN A 324 -10.76 20.01 -7.99
CA ASN A 324 -10.00 20.59 -6.88
C ASN A 324 -8.46 20.45 -6.99
N GLY A 325 -7.98 19.76 -8.03
CA GLY A 325 -6.58 19.38 -8.20
C GLY A 325 -6.17 18.15 -7.37
N SER A 326 -4.89 17.77 -7.43
CA SER A 326 -4.35 16.63 -6.66
C SER A 326 -3.89 17.05 -5.26
N SER A 327 -3.88 16.11 -4.31
CA SER A 327 -3.35 16.34 -2.96
C SER A 327 -1.89 16.77 -3.00
N GLY A 328 -1.09 16.18 -3.90
CA GLY A 328 0.29 16.62 -4.13
C GLY A 328 0.40 18.09 -4.52
N ALA A 329 -0.43 18.56 -5.46
CA ALA A 329 -0.42 19.96 -5.88
C ALA A 329 -0.96 20.92 -4.80
N LEU A 330 -1.91 20.48 -3.97
CA LEU A 330 -2.42 21.25 -2.83
C LEU A 330 -1.34 21.45 -1.75
N ILE A 331 -0.66 20.38 -1.35
CA ILE A 331 0.42 20.38 -0.36
C ILE A 331 1.61 21.22 -0.86
N ASP A 332 1.94 21.10 -2.14
CA ASP A 332 3.03 21.86 -2.78
C ASP A 332 2.74 23.38 -2.83
N ARG A 333 1.50 23.78 -3.18
CA ARG A 333 1.08 25.19 -3.13
C ARG A 333 1.13 25.78 -1.72
N CYS A 334 1.02 24.96 -0.67
CA CYS A 334 1.19 25.38 0.72
C CYS A 334 2.67 25.47 1.15
N GLY A 335 3.63 25.23 0.24
CA GLY A 335 5.07 25.31 0.54
C GLY A 335 5.59 24.20 1.47
N LEU A 336 4.89 23.06 1.55
CA LEU A 336 5.13 22.05 2.59
C LEU A 336 6.19 21.00 2.23
N ARG A 337 6.87 21.08 1.08
CA ARG A 337 8.02 20.20 0.77
C ARG A 337 9.12 20.36 1.80
N GLY A 338 9.74 19.25 2.22
CA GLY A 338 10.76 19.24 3.28
C GLY A 338 10.24 19.55 4.68
N ARG A 339 8.94 19.86 4.86
CA ARG A 339 8.36 20.12 6.18
C ARG A 339 8.43 18.85 7.03
N ALA A 340 8.99 18.97 8.23
CA ALA A 340 9.24 17.86 9.13
C ALA A 340 8.53 18.00 10.49
N VAL A 341 8.20 16.86 11.09
CA VAL A 341 7.82 16.68 12.50
C VAL A 341 8.56 15.45 13.00
N GLY A 342 9.38 15.60 14.04
CA GLY A 342 10.23 14.51 14.55
C GLY A 342 11.11 13.90 13.45
N GLY A 343 11.07 12.57 13.30
CA GLY A 343 11.77 11.84 12.24
C GLY A 343 11.02 11.72 10.91
N ALA A 344 9.84 12.34 10.75
CA ALA A 344 9.06 12.29 9.52
C ALA A 344 9.15 13.61 8.73
N ALA A 345 9.24 13.55 7.41
CA ALA A 345 9.28 14.72 6.52
C ALA A 345 8.47 14.53 5.23
N VAL A 346 7.87 15.61 4.72
CA VAL A 346 7.25 15.65 3.40
C VAL A 346 8.35 15.55 2.34
N SER A 347 8.20 14.65 1.37
CA SER A 347 9.21 14.45 0.34
C SER A 347 9.36 15.66 -0.57
N ASP A 348 10.60 16.15 -0.71
CA ASP A 348 10.96 17.17 -1.69
C ASP A 348 10.64 16.75 -3.13
N LYS A 349 10.64 15.44 -3.40
CA LYS A 349 10.37 14.91 -4.73
C LYS A 349 8.88 14.88 -5.06
N HIS A 350 8.03 14.43 -4.13
CA HIS A 350 6.59 14.36 -4.34
C HIS A 350 5.83 14.71 -3.06
N ALA A 351 5.22 15.91 -3.02
CA ALA A 351 4.63 16.47 -1.81
C ALA A 351 3.51 15.62 -1.15
N ASN A 352 2.84 14.71 -1.87
CA ASN A 352 1.89 13.76 -1.27
C ASN A 352 2.54 12.54 -0.57
N PHE A 353 3.87 12.46 -0.50
CA PHE A 353 4.58 11.36 0.16
C PHE A 353 5.25 11.88 1.43
N ILE A 354 5.06 11.18 2.55
CA ILE A 354 5.85 11.37 3.76
C ILE A 354 6.94 10.29 3.79
N GLN A 355 8.17 10.69 4.12
CA GLN A 355 9.31 9.80 4.30
C GLN A 355 9.71 9.74 5.77
N ALA A 356 10.03 8.55 6.27
CA ALA A 356 10.46 8.31 7.64
C ALA A 356 11.98 8.08 7.72
N SER A 357 12.66 8.86 8.55
CA SER A 357 14.08 8.66 8.87
C SER A 357 14.28 7.43 9.79
N PRO A 358 15.52 6.89 9.88
CA PRO A 358 15.87 5.93 10.93
C PRO A 358 15.57 6.53 12.32
N GLY A 359 14.84 5.78 13.16
CA GLY A 359 14.42 6.23 14.49
C GLY A 359 13.16 7.10 14.52
N ALA A 360 12.51 7.38 13.38
CA ALA A 360 11.20 8.02 13.34
C ALA A 360 10.12 7.15 14.01
N THR A 361 9.10 7.79 14.56
CA THR A 361 7.94 7.14 15.20
C THR A 361 6.69 7.20 14.30
N ALA A 362 5.67 6.41 14.62
CA ALA A 362 4.38 6.53 13.97
C ALA A 362 3.65 7.84 14.38
N SER A 363 3.91 8.31 15.61
CA SER A 363 3.45 9.60 16.13
C SER A 363 4.02 10.79 15.34
N ASP A 364 5.29 10.72 14.90
CA ASP A 364 5.90 11.73 14.02
C ASP A 364 5.12 11.86 12.70
N ILE A 365 4.80 10.71 12.09
CA ILE A 365 4.06 10.65 10.82
C ILE A 365 2.64 11.19 10.99
N ILE A 366 1.91 10.79 12.04
CA ILE A 366 0.57 11.33 12.33
C ILE A 366 0.62 12.82 12.65
N GLY A 367 1.63 13.30 13.39
CA GLY A 367 1.83 14.73 13.66
C GLY A 367 2.04 15.52 12.37
N LEU A 368 2.85 15.00 11.45
CA LEU A 368 3.06 15.61 10.14
C LEU A 368 1.81 15.55 9.25
N MET A 369 1.09 14.42 9.22
CA MET A 369 -0.19 14.29 8.50
C MET A 369 -1.22 15.30 9.01
N THR A 370 -1.28 15.51 10.33
CA THR A 370 -2.17 16.47 10.98
C THR A 370 -1.83 17.90 10.55
N LEU A 371 -0.55 18.28 10.63
CA LEU A 371 -0.05 19.59 10.19
C LEU A 371 -0.36 19.86 8.71
N VAL A 372 -0.09 18.88 7.83
CA VAL A 372 -0.35 19.01 6.39
C VAL A 372 -1.84 19.16 6.09
N GLN A 373 -2.69 18.37 6.74
CA GLN A 373 -4.15 18.45 6.57
C GLN A 373 -4.70 19.79 7.07
N ASP A 374 -4.24 20.29 8.23
CA ASP A 374 -4.69 21.58 8.76
C ASP A 374 -4.23 22.75 7.88
N GLN A 375 -2.97 22.77 7.43
CA GLN A 375 -2.49 23.86 6.58
C GLN A 375 -3.20 23.91 5.22
N VAL A 376 -3.41 22.75 4.58
CA VAL A 376 -4.17 22.69 3.30
C VAL A 376 -5.62 23.12 3.52
N ARG A 377 -6.26 22.71 4.62
CA ARG A 377 -7.63 23.11 4.97
C ARG A 377 -7.74 24.61 5.23
N GLU A 378 -6.79 25.20 5.94
CA GLU A 378 -6.72 26.65 6.17
C GLU A 378 -6.53 27.43 4.87
N SER A 379 -5.57 27.03 4.03
CA SER A 379 -5.22 27.77 2.80
C SER A 379 -6.17 27.55 1.62
N THR A 380 -7.02 26.51 1.65
CA THR A 380 -7.85 26.11 0.48
C THR A 380 -9.29 25.72 0.79
N GLY A 381 -9.66 25.58 2.08
CA GLY A 381 -10.95 25.02 2.50
C GLY A 381 -11.08 23.50 2.35
N ILE A 382 -10.15 22.84 1.65
CA ILE A 382 -10.21 21.40 1.35
C ILE A 382 -9.61 20.59 2.51
N THR A 383 -10.39 19.65 3.06
CA THR A 383 -9.87 18.68 4.03
C THR A 383 -9.34 17.45 3.30
N LEU A 384 -8.05 17.18 3.42
CA LEU A 384 -7.43 15.98 2.85
C LEU A 384 -7.77 14.74 3.70
N LEU A 385 -8.04 13.61 3.04
CA LEU A 385 -8.41 12.32 3.68
C LEU A 385 -7.30 11.30 3.40
N SER A 386 -7.02 10.38 4.33
CA SER A 386 -5.83 9.51 4.18
C SER A 386 -6.12 8.27 3.33
N GLU A 387 -5.18 7.96 2.44
CA GLU A 387 -5.15 6.69 1.69
C GLU A 387 -4.55 5.55 2.54
N VAL A 388 -3.70 5.91 3.51
CA VAL A 388 -2.96 5.00 4.39
C VAL A 388 -3.87 4.41 5.47
N ARG A 389 -3.84 3.08 5.63
CA ARG A 389 -4.57 2.40 6.70
C ARG A 389 -3.86 2.60 8.04
N LEU A 390 -4.55 3.28 8.96
CA LEU A 390 -4.12 3.48 10.35
C LEU A 390 -4.54 2.27 11.19
N VAL A 391 -3.60 1.65 11.90
CA VAL A 391 -3.83 0.46 12.74
C VAL A 391 -3.32 0.70 14.15
N GLY A 392 -4.13 0.37 15.16
CA GLY A 392 -3.79 0.55 16.57
C GLY A 392 -3.80 2.00 17.07
N PHE A 393 -4.37 2.92 16.30
CA PHE A 393 -4.58 4.31 16.71
C PHE A 393 -5.93 4.49 17.41
N ALA A 394 -6.06 5.54 18.23
CA ALA A 394 -7.32 5.89 18.85
C ALA A 394 -8.36 6.35 17.81
N ASP A 395 -9.64 6.03 18.04
CA ASP A 395 -10.75 6.29 17.11
C ASP A 395 -10.81 7.74 16.62
N ALA A 396 -10.52 8.72 17.48
CA ALA A 396 -10.48 10.13 17.10
C ALA A 396 -9.42 10.45 16.02
N VAL A 397 -8.29 9.76 16.02
CA VAL A 397 -7.24 9.89 14.99
C VAL A 397 -7.70 9.22 13.70
N ILE A 398 -8.31 8.03 13.79
CA ILE A 398 -8.84 7.30 12.64
C ILE A 398 -9.95 8.12 11.96
N ALA A 399 -10.93 8.61 12.73
CA ALA A 399 -12.05 9.41 12.26
C ALA A 399 -11.61 10.72 11.58
N ARG A 400 -10.56 11.38 12.08
CA ARG A 400 -10.00 12.61 11.49
C ARG A 400 -9.51 12.44 10.04
N PHE A 401 -9.10 11.23 9.65
CA PHE A 401 -8.57 10.92 8.33
C PHE A 401 -9.47 10.02 7.48
N ALA A 402 -10.64 9.62 8.00
CA ALA A 402 -11.53 8.66 7.37
C ALA A 402 -12.32 9.26 6.20
N ASP A 403 -12.50 8.48 5.12
CA ASP A 403 -13.34 8.84 3.99
C ASP A 403 -14.75 8.24 4.14
N SER A 404 -15.74 9.12 4.39
CA SER A 404 -17.14 8.73 4.52
C SER A 404 -17.76 8.19 3.22
N SER A 405 -17.16 8.44 2.05
CA SER A 405 -17.61 7.86 0.78
C SER A 405 -17.43 6.34 0.71
N HIS A 406 -16.59 5.76 1.57
CA HIS A 406 -16.41 4.31 1.70
C HIS A 406 -17.56 3.64 2.49
N GLU A 407 -18.49 4.44 3.04
CA GLU A 407 -19.64 3.99 3.84
C GLU A 407 -20.98 4.38 3.18
N THR A 408 -21.09 4.23 1.86
CA THR A 408 -22.40 4.31 1.19
C THR A 408 -23.30 3.12 1.56
N VAL A 409 -24.61 3.29 1.38
CA VAL A 409 -25.59 2.20 1.57
C VAL A 409 -25.25 0.98 0.70
N GLY A 410 -24.80 1.20 -0.54
CA GLY A 410 -24.40 0.13 -1.46
C GLY A 410 -23.18 -0.66 -0.97
N ILE A 411 -22.13 0.04 -0.53
CA ILE A 411 -20.90 -0.61 -0.01
C ILE A 411 -21.22 -1.39 1.27
N ARG A 412 -22.02 -0.83 2.19
CA ARG A 412 -22.48 -1.56 3.38
C ARG A 412 -23.30 -2.80 3.03
N ALA A 413 -24.24 -2.69 2.09
CA ALA A 413 -25.06 -3.82 1.66
C ALA A 413 -24.21 -4.95 1.05
N ALA A 414 -23.23 -4.62 0.20
CA ALA A 414 -22.28 -5.57 -0.35
C ALA A 414 -21.42 -6.23 0.74
N ARG A 415 -20.89 -5.44 1.68
CA ARG A 415 -20.10 -5.93 2.84
C ARG A 415 -20.90 -6.93 3.68
N SER A 416 -22.15 -6.61 4.02
CA SER A 416 -23.04 -7.53 4.75
C SER A 416 -23.41 -8.78 3.93
N ALA A 417 -23.54 -8.68 2.61
CA ALA A 417 -23.78 -9.84 1.75
C ALA A 417 -22.56 -10.78 1.69
N MET A 418 -21.34 -10.22 1.58
CA MET A 418 -20.10 -10.98 1.68
C MET A 418 -19.95 -11.66 3.04
N ALA A 419 -20.19 -10.93 4.14
CA ALA A 419 -20.12 -11.46 5.50
C ALA A 419 -21.02 -12.69 5.69
N ARG A 420 -22.30 -12.62 5.24
CA ARG A 420 -23.23 -13.75 5.26
C ARG A 420 -22.73 -14.95 4.43
N ARG A 421 -22.21 -14.72 3.21
CA ARG A 421 -21.62 -15.78 2.37
C ARG A 421 -20.37 -16.41 2.99
N LEU A 422 -19.70 -15.70 3.91
CA LEU A 422 -18.57 -16.18 4.71
C LEU A 422 -18.97 -16.60 6.13
N GLY A 423 -20.26 -16.79 6.39
CA GLY A 423 -20.79 -17.28 7.67
C GLY A 423 -20.61 -16.32 8.87
N GLU A 424 -20.17 -15.08 8.64
CA GLU A 424 -20.08 -14.08 9.71
C GLU A 424 -21.49 -13.63 10.10
N GLN A 425 -21.83 -13.80 11.38
CA GLN A 425 -23.06 -13.26 11.97
C GLN A 425 -22.97 -11.72 11.99
N SER A 426 -24.13 -11.05 11.84
CA SER A 426 -24.22 -9.58 11.74
C SER A 426 -24.30 -8.89 13.10
#